data_AF-A0A369JUC0-F1
#
_entry.id   AF-A0A369JUC0-F1
#
_cell.length_a   1.000
_cell.length_b   1.000
_cell.length_c   1.000
_cell.angle_alpha   90.00
_cell.angle_beta   90.00
_cell.angle_gamma   90.00
#
_symmetry.space_group_name_H-M   'P 1'
#
loop_
_entity.id
_entity.type
_entity.pdbx_description
1 polymer ?
#
loop_
_entity_poly.entity_id
_entity_poly.type
_entity_poly.pdbx_seq_one_letter_code
_entity_poly.pdbx_strand_id
1 'polypeptide(L)'
;MQADKITTLQAQIQSLADLHSCIPSLRQIPPLLLETPVTNGLPLSTQSLRPQFHHIKDISDTIRTDPIQEALRTARDTLRADTTDLHPNFRRENRKRRRPPSPGSPQPYVALERKTTSLFPPGAEGIHALKFEGLSSFIDEFNNAQQAKLHLWKRTHGTTQANEPIIVRLTIPDVLIAYVTLVTDAATSDLFCESLTAFGPRERKSPHSQSDFSVYRILSQQAAKMLHSHPRVSVQGVMNLLCSYSGLFVDRCVRCGRVLSTEGHVPPVVRIWDDGGWSARHVACRLEA
;
A
#
# COMPACT_ATOMS: atom_id res chain seq x y z
N MET A 1 42.07 -28.40 -41.01
CA MET A 1 41.00 -27.46 -41.42
C MET A 1 39.62 -27.80 -40.88
N GLN A 2 39.04 -28.99 -41.09
CA GLN A 2 37.74 -29.31 -40.47
C GLN A 2 37.84 -29.58 -38.96
N ALA A 3 38.91 -30.25 -38.51
CA ALA A 3 39.15 -30.51 -37.08
C ALA A 3 39.30 -29.22 -36.26
N ASP A 4 40.06 -28.24 -36.77
CA ASP A 4 40.30 -26.95 -36.10
C ASP A 4 39.03 -26.10 -35.97
N LYS A 5 38.08 -26.25 -36.91
CA LYS A 5 36.78 -25.58 -36.84
C LYS A 5 35.86 -26.20 -35.79
N ILE A 6 35.96 -27.51 -35.58
CA ILE A 6 35.14 -28.21 -34.57
C ILE A 6 35.62 -27.83 -33.17
N THR A 7 36.93 -27.77 -32.94
CA THR A 7 37.49 -27.42 -31.62
C THR A 7 37.17 -25.98 -31.24
N THR A 8 37.21 -25.03 -32.19
CA THR A 8 36.82 -23.63 -31.93
C THR A 8 35.33 -23.50 -31.59
N LEU A 9 34.46 -24.19 -32.32
CA LEU A 9 33.01 -24.20 -32.03
C LEU A 9 32.70 -24.81 -30.66
N GLN A 10 33.39 -25.89 -30.28
CA GLN A 10 33.24 -26.49 -28.96
C GLN A 10 33.64 -25.52 -27.84
N ALA A 11 34.76 -24.80 -28.00
CA ALA A 11 35.20 -23.79 -27.05
C ALA A 11 34.19 -22.62 -26.93
N GLN A 12 33.63 -22.18 -28.05
CA GLN A 12 32.59 -21.14 -28.07
C GLN A 12 31.30 -21.60 -27.38
N ILE A 13 30.84 -22.83 -27.64
CA ILE A 13 29.66 -23.41 -26.99
C ILE A 13 29.87 -23.51 -25.47
N GLN A 14 31.04 -23.99 -25.04
CA GLN A 14 31.37 -24.09 -23.62
C GLN A 14 31.35 -22.71 -22.95
N SER A 15 31.97 -21.71 -23.57
CA SER A 15 31.99 -20.33 -23.05
C SER A 15 30.59 -19.73 -22.90
N LEU A 16 29.69 -20.00 -23.86
CA LEU A 16 28.30 -19.56 -23.81
C LEU A 16 27.46 -20.33 -22.78
N ALA A 17 27.73 -21.63 -22.59
CA ALA A 17 27.08 -22.45 -21.58
C ALA A 17 27.45 -22.01 -20.15
N ASP A 18 28.72 -21.72 -19.93
CA ASP A 18 29.23 -21.20 -18.66
C ASP A 18 28.60 -19.83 -18.35
N LEU A 19 28.57 -18.92 -19.33
CA LEU A 19 27.88 -17.63 -19.19
C LEU A 19 26.39 -17.80 -18.87
N HIS A 20 25.69 -18.73 -19.52
CA HIS A 20 24.29 -19.01 -19.25
C HIS A 20 24.06 -19.52 -17.82
N SER A 21 25.00 -20.31 -17.28
CA SER A 21 24.93 -20.81 -15.89
C SER A 21 25.06 -19.70 -14.84
N CYS A 22 25.70 -18.58 -15.17
CA CYS A 22 25.87 -17.41 -14.29
C CYS A 22 24.66 -16.47 -14.28
N ILE A 23 23.82 -16.45 -15.33
CA ILE A 23 22.67 -15.52 -15.40
C ILE A 23 21.65 -15.71 -14.25
N PRO A 24 21.33 -16.94 -13.80
CA PRO A 24 20.44 -17.15 -12.65
C PRO A 24 20.91 -16.49 -11.36
N SER A 25 22.22 -16.44 -11.08
CA SER A 25 22.74 -15.81 -9.85
C SER A 25 22.52 -14.30 -9.88
N LEU A 26 22.67 -13.64 -11.03
CA LEU A 26 22.37 -12.22 -11.21
C LEU A 26 20.90 -11.87 -10.93
N ARG A 27 19.97 -12.78 -11.28
CA ARG A 27 18.53 -12.55 -11.08
C ARG A 27 18.12 -12.55 -9.60
N GLN A 28 18.96 -13.08 -8.72
CA GLN A 28 18.70 -13.11 -7.28
C GLN A 28 19.16 -11.84 -6.56
N ILE A 29 19.92 -10.96 -7.22
CA ILE A 29 20.46 -9.74 -6.59
C ILE A 29 19.43 -8.61 -6.45
N PRO A 30 18.57 -8.30 -7.45
CA PRO A 30 17.57 -7.25 -7.33
C PRO A 30 16.65 -7.34 -6.10
N PRO A 31 16.09 -8.49 -5.71
CA PRO A 31 15.26 -8.56 -4.49
C PRO A 31 16.07 -8.21 -3.23
N LEU A 32 17.34 -8.62 -3.15
CA LEU A 32 18.22 -8.29 -2.01
C LEU A 32 18.55 -6.81 -1.91
N LEU A 33 18.57 -6.08 -3.04
CA LEU A 33 18.77 -4.63 -3.08
C LEU A 33 17.49 -3.84 -2.76
N LEU A 34 16.32 -4.43 -3.01
CA LEU A 34 15.02 -3.79 -2.81
C LEU A 34 14.42 -4.06 -1.42
N GLU A 35 14.96 -5.02 -0.68
CA GLU A 35 14.67 -5.24 0.74
C GLU A 35 15.26 -4.09 1.57
N THR A 36 14.51 -2.98 1.67
CA THR A 36 14.78 -1.94 2.65
C THR A 36 14.81 -2.55 4.06
N PRO A 37 15.81 -2.25 4.91
CA PRO A 37 15.85 -2.74 6.28
C PRO A 37 14.74 -2.05 7.09
N VAL A 38 13.55 -2.63 7.10
CA VAL A 38 12.43 -2.15 7.93
C VAL A 38 12.47 -2.89 9.26
N THR A 39 13.27 -2.42 10.23
CA THR A 39 13.07 -2.85 11.62
C THR A 39 13.59 -1.85 12.65
N ASN A 40 12.62 -1.25 13.34
CA ASN A 40 12.59 -0.91 14.77
C ASN A 40 13.84 -1.25 15.59
N GLY A 41 14.63 -0.22 15.91
CA GLY A 41 15.24 -0.06 17.23
C GLY A 41 16.40 -0.97 17.66
N LEU A 42 16.89 -1.88 16.82
CA LEU A 42 18.13 -2.63 17.09
C LEU A 42 19.15 -2.38 15.97
N PRO A 43 20.46 -2.34 16.28
CA PRO A 43 21.50 -2.16 15.26
C PRO A 43 21.53 -3.40 14.36
N LEU A 44 20.81 -3.34 13.24
CA LEU A 44 20.88 -4.36 12.20
C LEU A 44 22.29 -4.37 11.63
N SER A 45 22.87 -5.57 11.61
CA SER A 45 24.10 -5.87 10.87
C SER A 45 23.96 -5.33 9.46
N THR A 46 24.75 -4.30 9.13
CA THR A 46 24.89 -3.81 7.76
C THR A 46 25.52 -4.92 6.95
N GLN A 47 24.70 -5.83 6.41
CA GLN A 47 25.20 -6.79 5.43
C GLN A 47 25.77 -5.96 4.29
N SER A 48 27.09 -5.99 4.19
CA SER A 48 27.81 -5.25 3.17
C SER A 48 27.29 -5.72 1.81
N LEU A 49 26.66 -4.83 1.05
CA LEU A 49 26.22 -5.11 -0.33
C LEU A 49 27.41 -5.17 -1.30
N ARG A 50 28.62 -4.80 -0.84
CA ARG A 50 29.86 -4.81 -1.64
C ARG A 50 30.13 -6.14 -2.37
N PRO A 51 30.04 -7.33 -1.75
CA PRO A 51 30.20 -8.61 -2.44
C PRO A 51 29.22 -8.78 -3.63
N GLN A 52 27.98 -8.31 -3.51
CA GLN A 52 26.99 -8.44 -4.58
C GLN A 52 27.33 -7.51 -5.77
N PHE A 53 27.76 -6.27 -5.48
CA PHE A 53 28.24 -5.35 -6.51
C PHE A 53 29.53 -5.85 -7.18
N HIS A 54 30.45 -6.46 -6.43
CA HIS A 54 31.62 -7.12 -6.98
C HIS A 54 31.24 -8.26 -7.91
N HIS A 55 30.30 -9.12 -7.50
CA HIS A 55 29.82 -10.22 -8.34
C HIS A 55 29.19 -9.74 -9.66
N ILE A 56 28.40 -8.64 -9.62
CA ILE A 56 27.86 -8.01 -10.84
C ILE A 56 28.99 -7.52 -11.74
N LYS A 57 30.01 -6.90 -11.15
CA LYS A 57 31.17 -6.38 -11.88
C LYS A 57 31.95 -7.52 -12.56
N ASP A 58 32.24 -8.59 -11.84
CA ASP A 58 33.00 -9.74 -12.36
C ASP A 58 32.28 -10.39 -13.55
N ILE A 59 30.95 -10.54 -13.47
CA ILE A 59 30.16 -11.07 -14.58
C ILE A 59 30.12 -10.08 -15.74
N SER A 60 29.98 -8.78 -15.48
CA SER A 60 30.07 -7.74 -16.52
C SER A 60 31.41 -7.77 -17.25
N ASP A 61 32.52 -7.89 -16.51
CA ASP A 61 33.86 -7.93 -17.08
C ASP A 61 34.07 -9.23 -17.88
N THR A 62 33.55 -10.35 -17.38
CA THR A 62 33.53 -11.64 -18.11
C THR A 62 32.79 -11.50 -19.44
N ILE A 63 31.57 -10.93 -19.45
CA ILE A 63 30.79 -10.71 -20.67
C ILE A 63 31.56 -9.83 -21.67
N ARG A 64 32.33 -8.85 -21.21
CA ARG A 64 33.11 -7.93 -22.05
C ARG A 64 34.37 -8.55 -22.66
N THR A 65 34.77 -9.75 -22.23
CA THR A 65 35.95 -10.42 -22.80
C THR A 65 35.76 -10.73 -24.29
N ASP A 66 36.82 -10.52 -25.07
CA ASP A 66 36.84 -10.80 -26.50
C ASP A 66 36.36 -12.20 -26.91
N PRO A 67 36.77 -13.31 -26.25
CA PRO A 67 36.30 -14.66 -26.65
C PRO A 67 34.79 -14.82 -26.51
N ILE A 68 34.18 -14.22 -25.49
CA ILE A 68 32.73 -14.29 -25.29
C ILE A 68 32.02 -13.39 -26.30
N GLN A 69 32.52 -12.18 -26.54
CA GLN A 69 31.96 -11.28 -27.54
C GLN A 69 32.08 -11.85 -28.97
N GLU A 70 33.17 -12.56 -29.27
CA GLU A 70 33.33 -13.28 -30.53
C GLU A 70 32.35 -14.45 -30.60
N ALA A 71 32.26 -15.31 -29.58
CA ALA A 71 31.30 -16.40 -29.54
C ALA A 71 29.84 -15.92 -29.71
N LEU A 72 29.47 -14.80 -29.08
CA LEU A 72 28.14 -14.18 -29.21
C LEU A 72 27.90 -13.63 -30.62
N ARG A 73 28.91 -12.99 -31.24
CA ARG A 73 28.83 -12.52 -32.63
C ARG A 73 28.68 -13.68 -33.60
N THR A 74 29.52 -14.71 -33.48
CA THR A 74 29.45 -15.92 -34.30
C THR A 74 28.09 -16.60 -34.12
N ALA A 75 27.60 -16.76 -32.90
CA ALA A 75 26.28 -17.35 -32.63
C ALA A 75 25.12 -16.53 -33.25
N ARG A 76 25.23 -15.20 -33.25
CA ARG A 76 24.24 -14.32 -33.89
C ARG A 76 24.28 -14.44 -35.41
N ASP A 77 25.47 -14.51 -35.99
CA ASP A 77 25.66 -14.56 -37.44
C ASP A 77 25.27 -15.94 -37.98
N THR A 78 25.56 -17.03 -37.25
CA THR A 78 25.05 -18.37 -37.58
C THR A 78 23.53 -18.44 -37.49
N LEU A 79 22.91 -17.85 -36.46
CA LEU A 79 21.45 -17.78 -36.35
C LEU A 79 20.81 -17.02 -37.52
N ARG A 80 21.48 -16.00 -38.07
CA ARG A 80 21.00 -15.26 -39.25
C ARG A 80 21.18 -16.03 -40.56
N ALA A 81 22.26 -16.82 -40.65
CA ALA A 81 22.55 -17.65 -41.81
C ALA A 81 21.75 -18.95 -41.84
N ASP A 82 21.20 -19.36 -40.70
CA ASP A 82 20.35 -20.53 -40.57
C ASP A 82 18.99 -20.27 -41.25
N THR A 83 18.83 -20.80 -42.45
CA THR A 83 17.57 -20.78 -43.21
C THR A 83 16.63 -21.91 -42.81
N THR A 84 17.07 -22.80 -41.91
CA THR A 84 16.15 -23.75 -41.32
C THR A 84 15.25 -22.96 -40.37
N ASP A 85 13.94 -23.00 -40.61
CA ASP A 85 12.91 -22.34 -39.78
C ASP A 85 12.82 -22.96 -38.36
N LEU A 86 13.90 -23.57 -37.87
CA LEU A 86 14.13 -24.07 -36.54
C LEU A 86 14.35 -22.88 -35.60
N HIS A 87 13.31 -22.07 -35.44
CA HIS A 87 13.28 -20.98 -34.49
C HIS A 87 13.68 -21.53 -33.10
N PRO A 88 14.73 -20.99 -32.44
CA PRO A 88 15.18 -21.48 -31.11
C PRO A 88 14.16 -21.22 -29.98
N ASN A 89 12.96 -20.76 -30.32
CA ASN A 89 11.85 -20.53 -29.41
C ASN A 89 11.08 -21.81 -29.03
N PHE A 90 11.70 -22.99 -29.12
CA PHE A 90 11.13 -24.26 -28.65
C PHE A 90 10.64 -24.18 -27.20
N ARG A 91 11.27 -23.34 -26.35
CA ARG A 91 10.83 -23.16 -24.96
C ARG A 91 9.46 -22.47 -24.84
N ARG A 92 9.10 -21.62 -25.81
CA ARG A 92 7.80 -20.94 -25.87
C ARG A 92 6.72 -21.81 -26.52
N GLU A 93 7.12 -22.73 -27.39
CA GLU A 93 6.19 -23.56 -28.18
C GLU A 93 5.87 -24.92 -27.52
N ASN A 94 6.86 -25.60 -26.91
CA ASN A 94 6.61 -26.85 -26.18
C ASN A 94 5.82 -26.65 -24.87
N ARG A 95 5.76 -25.43 -24.34
CA ARG A 95 4.87 -25.07 -23.22
C ARG A 95 3.40 -24.90 -23.61
N LYS A 96 3.08 -24.85 -24.91
CA LYS A 96 1.70 -24.80 -25.40
C LYS A 96 1.13 -26.19 -25.68
N ARG A 97 1.95 -27.16 -26.09
CA ARG A 97 1.48 -28.50 -26.52
C ARG A 97 1.29 -29.53 -25.39
N ARG A 98 1.84 -29.30 -24.18
CA ARG A 98 1.65 -30.19 -23.01
C ARG A 98 0.69 -29.65 -21.96
N ARG A 99 -0.06 -28.58 -22.26
CA ARG A 99 -1.17 -28.20 -21.38
C ARG A 99 -2.30 -29.19 -21.65
N PRO A 100 -2.95 -29.78 -20.62
CA PRO A 100 -4.27 -30.36 -20.83
C PRO A 100 -5.14 -29.34 -21.57
N PRO A 101 -6.13 -29.76 -22.39
CA PRO A 101 -7.01 -28.84 -23.09
C PRO A 101 -7.43 -27.78 -22.10
N SER A 102 -7.12 -26.51 -22.42
CA SER A 102 -7.44 -25.39 -21.54
C SER A 102 -8.91 -25.58 -21.15
N PRO A 103 -9.24 -25.66 -19.84
CA PRO A 103 -10.64 -25.69 -19.43
C PRO A 103 -11.33 -24.57 -20.19
N GLY A 104 -12.45 -24.89 -20.84
CA GLY A 104 -13.10 -24.01 -21.82
C GLY A 104 -13.05 -22.57 -21.35
N SER A 105 -12.68 -21.65 -22.26
CA SER A 105 -12.42 -20.23 -21.98
C SER A 105 -13.18 -19.80 -20.74
N PRO A 106 -12.49 -19.35 -19.65
CA PRO A 106 -13.18 -19.01 -18.41
C PRO A 106 -14.37 -18.16 -18.79
N GLN A 107 -15.56 -18.57 -18.31
CA GLN A 107 -16.78 -17.85 -18.61
C GLN A 107 -16.48 -16.35 -18.43
N PRO A 108 -16.91 -15.50 -19.39
CA PRO A 108 -16.65 -14.07 -19.33
C PRO A 108 -16.91 -13.62 -17.90
N TYR A 109 -15.88 -13.04 -17.27
CA TYR A 109 -15.87 -12.74 -15.84
C TYR A 109 -17.19 -12.05 -15.50
N VAL A 110 -18.10 -12.82 -14.89
CA VAL A 110 -19.33 -12.27 -14.35
C VAL A 110 -18.81 -11.44 -13.20
N ALA A 111 -18.77 -10.12 -13.37
CA ALA A 111 -18.39 -9.21 -12.32
C ALA A 111 -19.27 -9.59 -11.14
N LEU A 112 -18.68 -10.22 -10.13
CA LEU A 112 -19.38 -10.51 -8.89
C LEU A 112 -19.92 -9.15 -8.48
N GLU A 113 -21.24 -9.02 -8.42
CA GLU A 113 -21.87 -7.84 -7.86
C GLU A 113 -21.33 -7.74 -6.44
N ARG A 114 -20.28 -6.94 -6.27
CA ARG A 114 -19.67 -6.71 -4.97
C ARG A 114 -20.75 -5.97 -4.24
N LYS A 115 -21.51 -6.70 -3.43
CA LYS A 115 -22.50 -6.17 -2.50
C LYS A 115 -21.83 -4.97 -1.86
N THR A 116 -22.27 -3.77 -2.23
CA THR A 116 -21.64 -2.53 -1.79
C THR A 116 -21.97 -2.41 -0.32
N THR A 117 -21.14 -3.00 0.53
CA THR A 117 -21.20 -2.80 1.96
C THR A 117 -20.87 -1.34 2.18
N SER A 118 -21.92 -0.54 2.37
CA SER A 118 -21.81 0.86 2.75
C SER A 118 -20.83 0.93 3.92
N LEU A 119 -19.78 1.74 3.77
CA LEU A 119 -18.74 1.85 4.80
C LEU A 119 -19.23 2.69 5.99
N PHE A 120 -20.32 3.41 5.82
CA PHE A 120 -20.98 4.20 6.85
C PHE A 120 -22.38 3.67 7.17
N PRO A 121 -22.90 3.96 8.37
CA PRO A 121 -24.28 3.64 8.73
C PRO A 121 -25.29 4.19 7.70
N PRO A 122 -26.38 3.46 7.41
CA PRO A 122 -27.48 4.01 6.63
C PRO A 122 -28.03 5.25 7.34
N GLY A 123 -28.10 6.38 6.63
CA GLY A 123 -28.50 7.68 7.19
C GLY A 123 -27.34 8.60 7.61
N ALA A 124 -26.08 8.13 7.54
CA ALA A 124 -24.92 9.01 7.69
C ALA A 124 -24.80 10.03 6.54
N GLU A 125 -25.47 9.77 5.41
CA GLU A 125 -25.59 10.68 4.28
C GLU A 125 -26.89 11.49 4.37
N GLY A 126 -26.77 12.80 4.60
CA GLY A 126 -27.78 13.78 4.20
C GLY A 126 -29.01 14.01 5.09
N ILE A 127 -29.34 13.19 6.09
CA ILE A 127 -30.59 13.41 6.87
C ILE A 127 -30.49 14.64 7.78
N HIS A 128 -29.30 14.95 8.32
CA HIS A 128 -29.03 16.13 9.15
C HIS A 128 -27.64 16.70 8.86
N ALA A 129 -27.45 17.23 7.65
CA ALA A 129 -26.21 17.92 7.32
C ALA A 129 -25.96 19.09 8.29
N LEU A 130 -24.79 19.11 8.92
CA LEU A 130 -24.44 20.12 9.91
C LEU A 130 -24.11 21.42 9.18
N LYS A 131 -24.88 22.48 9.43
CA LYS A 131 -24.58 23.81 8.90
C LYS A 131 -23.43 24.46 9.67
N PHE A 132 -22.73 25.38 9.02
CA PHE A 132 -21.65 26.15 9.65
C PHE A 132 -22.10 26.85 10.95
N GLU A 133 -23.29 27.45 10.96
CA GLU A 133 -23.86 28.14 12.12
C GLU A 133 -24.11 27.22 13.32
N GLY A 134 -24.37 25.92 13.07
CA GLY A 134 -24.61 24.92 14.10
C GLY A 134 -23.35 24.20 14.58
N LEU A 135 -22.17 24.55 14.04
CA LEU A 135 -20.93 23.84 14.40
C LEU A 135 -20.54 24.06 15.86
N SER A 136 -20.72 25.26 16.41
CA SER A 136 -20.40 25.57 17.80
C SER A 136 -21.30 24.80 18.77
N SER A 137 -22.62 24.84 18.57
CA SER A 137 -23.57 24.11 19.40
C SER A 137 -23.34 22.61 19.34
N PHE A 138 -23.03 22.07 18.15
CA PHE A 138 -22.66 20.66 17.99
C PHE A 138 -21.39 20.31 18.78
N ILE A 139 -20.35 21.15 18.75
CA ILE A 139 -19.11 20.92 19.51
C ILE A 139 -19.40 20.89 21.02
N ASP A 140 -20.22 21.81 21.52
CA ASP A 140 -20.57 21.88 22.93
C ASP A 140 -21.39 20.66 23.36
N GLU A 141 -22.42 20.30 22.59
CA GLU A 141 -23.23 19.11 22.83
C GLU A 141 -22.38 17.83 22.82
N PHE A 142 -21.51 17.69 21.81
CA PHE A 142 -20.61 16.55 21.70
C PHE A 142 -19.66 16.46 22.90
N ASN A 143 -19.06 17.58 23.31
CA ASN A 143 -18.13 17.64 24.44
C ASN A 143 -18.78 17.30 25.79
N ASN A 144 -20.08 17.53 25.91
CA ASN A 144 -20.86 17.18 27.09
C ASN A 144 -21.30 15.70 27.07
N ALA A 145 -21.62 15.16 25.89
CA ALA A 145 -22.12 13.80 25.75
C ALA A 145 -21.01 12.73 25.69
N GLN A 146 -19.83 13.07 25.16
CA GLN A 146 -18.77 12.11 24.86
C GLN A 146 -17.54 12.29 25.76
N GLN A 147 -16.78 11.20 25.93
CA GLN A 147 -15.48 11.24 26.61
C GLN A 147 -14.40 11.93 25.76
N ALA A 148 -14.54 11.86 24.43
CA ALA A 148 -13.68 12.57 23.50
C ALA A 148 -13.97 14.08 23.52
N LYS A 149 -12.96 14.89 23.20
CA LYS A 149 -13.09 16.36 23.14
C LYS A 149 -12.89 16.88 21.72
N LEU A 150 -13.79 17.75 21.28
CA LEU A 150 -13.74 18.51 20.04
C LEU A 150 -13.35 19.95 20.31
N HIS A 151 -12.43 20.46 19.51
CA HIS A 151 -12.05 21.87 19.52
C HIS A 151 -11.86 22.37 18.09
N LEU A 152 -12.25 23.61 17.83
CA LEU A 152 -11.86 24.27 16.59
C LEU A 152 -10.36 24.57 16.64
N TRP A 153 -9.61 24.04 15.69
CA TRP A 153 -8.19 24.30 15.59
C TRP A 153 -7.96 25.59 14.80
N LYS A 154 -7.15 26.49 15.37
CA LYS A 154 -6.69 27.70 14.70
C LYS A 154 -5.18 27.77 14.79
N ARG A 155 -4.54 28.22 13.72
CA ARG A 155 -3.09 28.45 13.72
C ARG A 155 -2.78 29.66 14.61
N THR A 156 -1.99 29.46 15.67
CA THR A 156 -1.67 30.50 16.68
C THR A 156 -0.96 31.72 16.09
N HIS A 157 -0.23 31.54 14.98
CA HIS A 157 0.51 32.60 14.30
C HIS A 157 0.27 32.52 12.79
N GLY A 158 -0.60 33.39 12.29
CA GLY A 158 -0.92 33.57 10.88
C GLY A 158 -2.05 34.57 10.70
N THR A 159 -1.95 35.45 9.70
CA THR A 159 -3.07 36.32 9.30
C THR A 159 -4.17 35.43 8.76
N THR A 160 -5.34 35.40 9.41
CA THR A 160 -6.52 34.66 8.96
C THR A 160 -6.90 35.15 7.57
N GLN A 161 -6.66 34.32 6.55
CA GLN A 161 -7.18 34.57 5.21
C GLN A 161 -8.66 34.18 5.18
N ALA A 162 -9.47 34.91 4.41
CA ALA A 162 -10.92 34.71 4.32
C ALA A 162 -11.35 33.34 3.77
N ASN A 163 -10.39 32.47 3.39
CA ASN A 163 -10.63 31.18 2.76
C ASN A 163 -9.86 30.03 3.42
N GLU A 164 -9.53 30.17 4.71
CA GLU A 164 -8.85 29.10 5.47
C GLU A 164 -9.83 27.95 5.73
N PRO A 165 -9.44 26.69 5.47
CA PRO A 165 -10.31 25.55 5.73
C PRO A 165 -10.61 25.43 7.23
N ILE A 166 -11.83 24.99 7.55
CA ILE A 166 -12.26 24.81 8.93
C ILE A 166 -11.68 23.49 9.44
N ILE A 167 -10.76 23.55 10.40
CA ILE A 167 -10.15 22.33 10.95
C ILE A 167 -10.69 22.09 12.35
N VAL A 168 -11.27 20.91 12.56
CA VAL A 168 -11.72 20.44 13.87
C VAL A 168 -10.72 19.44 14.42
N ARG A 169 -10.25 19.66 15.64
CA ARG A 169 -9.40 18.74 16.39
C ARG A 169 -10.24 17.90 17.33
N LEU A 170 -10.28 16.59 17.09
CA LEU A 170 -10.80 15.58 18.01
C LEU A 170 -9.66 15.01 18.85
N THR A 171 -9.87 14.87 20.15
CA THR A 171 -8.92 14.31 21.10
C THR A 171 -9.60 13.19 21.90
N ILE A 172 -9.08 11.98 21.76
CA ILE A 172 -9.42 10.85 22.63
C ILE A 172 -8.25 10.69 23.62
N PRO A 173 -8.46 10.96 24.93
CA PRO A 173 -7.40 10.89 25.93
C PRO A 173 -6.61 9.58 25.84
N ASP A 174 -5.28 9.68 25.86
CA ASP A 174 -4.33 8.56 25.79
C ASP A 174 -4.42 7.63 24.57
N VAL A 175 -5.28 7.94 23.61
CA VAL A 175 -5.51 7.08 22.43
C VAL A 175 -5.09 7.76 21.14
N LEU A 176 -5.69 8.90 20.78
CA LEU A 176 -5.36 9.60 19.53
C LEU A 176 -5.78 11.06 19.53
N ILE A 177 -5.16 11.82 18.64
CA ILE A 177 -5.59 13.14 18.21
C ILE A 177 -5.89 13.05 16.71
N ALA A 178 -7.07 13.47 16.29
CA ALA A 178 -7.44 13.55 14.88
C ALA A 178 -7.72 15.00 14.48
N TYR A 179 -7.21 15.41 13.33
CA TYR A 179 -7.58 16.66 12.69
C TYR A 179 -8.48 16.34 11.50
N VAL A 180 -9.65 16.95 11.49
CA VAL A 180 -10.66 16.78 10.46
C VAL A 180 -10.82 18.10 9.74
N THR A 181 -10.52 18.12 8.45
CA THR A 181 -10.72 19.28 7.59
C THR A 181 -12.16 19.27 7.08
N LEU A 182 -12.89 20.34 7.36
CA LEU A 182 -14.27 20.55 6.95
C LEU A 182 -14.29 21.56 5.81
N VAL A 183 -15.15 21.26 4.83
CA VAL A 183 -15.44 22.15 3.70
C VAL A 183 -16.94 22.41 3.69
N THR A 184 -17.30 23.62 3.31
CA THR A 184 -18.69 24.07 3.21
C THR A 184 -19.15 23.97 1.77
N ASP A 185 -20.34 23.41 1.53
CA ASP A 185 -20.98 23.45 0.21
C ASP A 185 -21.46 24.88 -0.07
N ALA A 186 -21.04 25.46 -1.20
CA ALA A 186 -21.44 26.80 -1.60
C ALA A 186 -22.96 26.94 -1.82
N ALA A 187 -23.64 25.85 -2.20
CA ALA A 187 -25.07 25.89 -2.50
C ALA A 187 -25.94 25.76 -1.24
N THR A 188 -25.59 24.86 -0.32
CA THR A 188 -26.43 24.52 0.84
C THR A 188 -25.90 25.07 2.17
N SER A 189 -24.65 25.53 2.20
CA SER A 189 -23.92 25.88 3.42
C SER A 189 -23.75 24.71 4.41
N ASP A 190 -23.85 23.49 3.90
CA ASP A 190 -23.64 22.27 4.68
C ASP A 190 -22.15 21.96 4.82
N LEU A 191 -21.74 21.49 5.99
CA LEU A 191 -20.38 21.04 6.26
C LEU A 191 -20.24 19.55 5.95
N PHE A 192 -19.18 19.22 5.23
CA PHE A 192 -18.74 17.85 4.99
C PHE A 192 -17.26 17.68 5.32
N CYS A 193 -16.85 16.45 5.59
CA CYS A 193 -15.46 16.12 5.90
C CYS A 193 -14.69 15.84 4.60
N GLU A 194 -13.69 16.67 4.31
CA GLU A 194 -12.83 16.50 3.14
C GLU A 194 -11.67 15.55 3.43
N SER A 195 -10.98 15.75 4.56
CA SER A 195 -9.80 14.98 4.91
C SER A 195 -9.67 14.77 6.42
N LEU A 196 -8.96 13.71 6.78
CA LEU A 196 -8.73 13.32 8.16
C LEU A 196 -7.29 12.82 8.32
N THR A 197 -6.60 13.36 9.31
CA THR A 197 -5.27 12.91 9.73
C THR A 197 -5.30 12.58 11.22
N ALA A 198 -4.73 11.43 11.58
CA ALA A 198 -4.66 10.96 12.95
C ALA A 198 -3.21 10.87 13.42
N PHE A 199 -3.02 11.12 14.72
CA PHE A 199 -1.76 11.17 15.42
C PHE A 199 -1.91 10.55 16.81
N GLY A 200 -0.79 10.15 17.39
CA GLY A 200 -0.71 9.75 18.78
C GLY A 200 -0.88 10.93 19.72
N PRO A 201 -1.32 10.69 20.97
CA PRO A 201 -1.65 11.73 21.94
C PRO A 201 -0.48 12.64 22.31
N ARG A 202 0.77 12.19 22.09
CA ARG A 202 2.00 12.92 22.40
C ARG A 202 2.68 13.51 21.17
N GLU A 203 2.18 13.26 19.96
CA GLU A 203 2.75 13.80 18.73
C GLU A 203 2.40 15.29 18.57
N ARG A 204 3.41 16.14 18.46
CA ARG A 204 3.25 17.59 18.21
C ARG A 204 3.43 17.89 16.73
N LYS A 205 2.43 17.51 15.94
CA LYS A 205 2.45 17.56 14.47
C LYS A 205 1.33 18.46 13.94
N SER A 206 1.54 19.05 12.77
CA SER A 206 0.53 19.91 12.13
C SER A 206 -0.54 19.07 11.43
N PRO A 207 -1.77 19.60 11.24
CA PRO A 207 -2.88 18.86 10.61
C PRO A 207 -2.55 18.25 9.24
N HIS A 208 -1.67 18.89 8.47
CA HIS A 208 -1.30 18.45 7.11
C HIS A 208 -0.04 17.58 7.06
N SER A 209 0.55 17.25 8.21
CA SER A 209 1.71 16.37 8.29
C SER A 209 1.30 14.90 8.44
N GLN A 210 2.27 13.99 8.37
CA GLN A 210 2.04 12.57 8.62
C GLN A 210 2.55 12.18 10.01
N SER A 211 1.84 11.26 10.66
CA SER A 211 2.26 10.65 11.93
C SER A 211 3.57 9.89 11.76
N ASP A 212 4.40 9.89 12.80
CA ASP A 212 5.64 9.10 12.82
C ASP A 212 5.35 7.61 13.13
N PHE A 213 4.23 7.31 13.78
CA PHE A 213 3.83 5.93 14.10
C PHE A 213 3.00 5.29 12.97
N SER A 214 3.31 4.03 12.67
CA SER A 214 2.65 3.25 11.62
C SER A 214 1.14 3.10 11.87
N VAL A 215 0.72 2.90 13.12
CA VAL A 215 -0.68 2.73 13.51
C VAL A 215 -1.54 3.90 13.01
N TYR A 216 -1.16 5.14 13.31
CA TYR A 216 -1.94 6.31 12.91
C TYR A 216 -1.76 6.68 11.43
N ARG A 217 -0.62 6.35 10.81
CA ARG A 217 -0.47 6.44 9.34
C ARG A 217 -1.48 5.54 8.64
N ILE A 218 -1.59 4.28 9.08
CA ILE A 218 -2.54 3.32 8.51
C ILE A 218 -3.98 3.76 8.79
N LEU A 219 -4.29 4.21 10.03
CA LEU A 219 -5.61 4.74 10.38
C LEU A 219 -5.99 5.91 9.46
N SER A 220 -5.11 6.90 9.31
CA SER A 220 -5.33 8.05 8.42
C SER A 220 -5.60 7.62 6.98
N GLN A 221 -4.85 6.63 6.47
CA GLN A 221 -5.06 6.08 5.14
C GLN A 221 -6.40 5.33 5.00
N GLN A 222 -6.82 4.58 6.02
CA GLN A 222 -8.13 3.90 5.99
C GLN A 222 -9.28 4.90 6.04
N ALA A 223 -9.20 5.88 6.94
CA ALA A 223 -10.19 6.96 7.03
C ALA A 223 -10.26 7.76 5.72
N ALA A 224 -9.11 8.10 5.12
CA ALA A 224 -9.08 8.75 3.81
C ALA A 224 -9.80 7.92 2.75
N LYS A 225 -9.54 6.60 2.65
CA LYS A 225 -10.26 5.72 1.71
C LYS A 225 -11.77 5.74 1.95
N MET A 226 -12.22 5.75 3.21
CA MET A 226 -13.64 5.86 3.55
C MET A 226 -14.23 7.18 3.09
N LEU A 227 -13.59 8.31 3.40
CA LEU A 227 -14.04 9.65 2.98
C LEU A 227 -14.10 9.80 1.45
N HIS A 228 -13.09 9.29 0.73
CA HIS A 228 -13.09 9.34 -0.75
C HIS A 228 -14.22 8.51 -1.37
N SER A 229 -14.59 7.39 -0.73
CA SER A 229 -15.71 6.57 -1.21
C SER A 229 -17.08 7.16 -0.88
N HIS A 230 -17.18 8.02 0.14
CA HIS A 230 -18.42 8.67 0.58
C HIS A 230 -18.15 10.17 0.81
N PRO A 231 -17.95 10.97 -0.26
CA PRO A 231 -17.48 12.35 -0.16
C PRO A 231 -18.48 13.29 0.53
N ARG A 232 -19.74 12.86 0.68
CA ARG A 232 -20.82 13.61 1.34
C ARG A 232 -21.19 13.05 2.71
N VAL A 233 -20.27 12.35 3.35
CA VAL A 233 -20.49 11.87 4.72
C VAL A 233 -20.68 13.05 5.68
N SER A 234 -21.68 12.96 6.54
CA SER A 234 -21.94 13.97 7.57
C SER A 234 -20.79 14.05 8.58
N VAL A 235 -20.56 15.26 9.11
CA VAL A 235 -19.59 15.49 10.18
C VAL A 235 -19.87 14.57 11.37
N GLN A 236 -21.14 14.40 11.73
CA GLN A 236 -21.61 13.54 12.82
C GLN A 236 -21.23 12.06 12.57
N GLY A 237 -21.40 11.57 11.33
CA GLY A 237 -20.99 10.22 10.95
C GLY A 237 -19.49 9.99 11.11
N VAL A 238 -18.66 10.97 10.74
CA VAL A 238 -17.20 10.91 10.92
C VAL A 238 -16.81 10.99 12.40
N MET A 239 -17.46 11.83 13.19
CA MET A 239 -17.19 11.89 14.64
C MET A 239 -17.59 10.60 15.35
N ASN A 240 -18.70 9.97 14.94
CA ASN A 240 -19.12 8.66 15.45
C ASN A 240 -18.11 7.56 15.08
N LEU A 241 -17.64 7.53 13.83
CA LEU A 241 -16.54 6.67 13.39
C LEU A 241 -15.28 6.89 14.25
N LEU A 242 -14.88 8.15 14.47
CA LEU A 242 -13.70 8.48 15.27
C LEU A 242 -13.84 8.01 16.73
N CYS A 243 -15.01 8.17 17.34
CA CYS A 243 -15.28 7.71 18.70
C CYS A 243 -15.19 6.19 18.85
N SER A 244 -15.45 5.42 17.77
CA SER A 244 -15.27 3.96 17.77
C SER A 244 -13.81 3.53 17.98
N TYR A 245 -12.84 4.43 17.88
CA TYR A 245 -11.43 4.16 18.17
C TYR A 245 -11.06 4.35 19.64
N SER A 246 -11.99 4.67 20.54
CA SER A 246 -11.71 4.77 21.99
C SER A 246 -11.02 3.52 22.57
N GLY A 247 -11.37 2.34 22.05
CA GLY A 247 -10.74 1.07 22.40
C GLY A 247 -9.57 0.65 21.51
N LEU A 248 -8.97 1.52 20.70
CA LEU A 248 -8.00 1.13 19.64
C LEU A 248 -6.91 0.14 20.10
N PHE A 249 -6.38 0.31 21.32
CA PHE A 249 -5.30 -0.53 21.85
C PHE A 249 -5.76 -1.69 22.76
N VAL A 250 -7.07 -1.85 22.94
CA VAL A 250 -7.66 -2.84 23.87
C VAL A 250 -8.66 -3.75 23.13
N ASP A 251 -9.34 -3.22 22.13
CA ASP A 251 -10.30 -3.93 21.31
C ASP A 251 -9.62 -5.11 20.60
N ARG A 252 -10.31 -6.24 20.62
CA ARG A 252 -9.92 -7.43 19.86
C ARG A 252 -10.53 -7.33 18.48
N CYS A 253 -9.76 -7.68 17.46
CA CYS A 253 -10.28 -7.86 16.11
C CYS A 253 -11.39 -8.91 16.12
N VAL A 254 -12.59 -8.56 15.65
CA VAL A 254 -13.76 -9.45 15.67
C VAL A 254 -13.51 -10.75 14.89
N ARG A 255 -12.62 -10.70 13.88
CA ARG A 255 -12.32 -11.86 13.04
C ARG A 255 -11.28 -12.82 13.63
N CYS A 256 -10.16 -12.30 14.11
CA CYS A 256 -9.04 -13.14 14.58
C CYS A 256 -8.93 -13.22 16.10
N GLY A 257 -9.73 -12.44 16.85
CA GLY A 257 -9.75 -12.39 18.31
C GLY A 257 -8.53 -11.73 18.96
N ARG A 258 -7.58 -11.20 18.19
CA ARG A 258 -6.33 -10.60 18.69
C ARG A 258 -6.41 -9.09 18.76
N VAL A 259 -5.71 -8.50 19.73
CA VAL A 259 -5.52 -7.04 19.81
C VAL A 259 -4.48 -6.59 18.79
N LEU A 260 -3.30 -7.21 18.75
CA LEU A 260 -2.27 -6.89 17.75
C LEU A 260 -2.28 -7.91 16.62
N SER A 261 -2.07 -7.44 15.39
CA SER A 261 -1.81 -8.32 14.26
C SER A 261 -0.48 -9.04 14.45
N THR A 262 -0.38 -10.26 13.91
CA THR A 262 0.90 -11.00 13.85
C THR A 262 1.91 -10.30 12.96
N GLU A 263 1.43 -9.70 11.88
CA GLU A 263 2.23 -8.96 10.93
C GLU A 263 2.18 -7.48 11.28
N GLY A 264 3.33 -6.90 11.63
CA GLY A 264 3.49 -5.47 11.87
C GLY A 264 3.02 -4.94 13.23
N HIS A 265 2.50 -5.79 14.12
CA HIS A 265 2.06 -5.41 15.48
C HIS A 265 1.10 -4.21 15.51
N VAL A 266 0.17 -4.15 14.56
CA VAL A 266 -0.79 -3.05 14.43
C VAL A 266 -2.12 -3.47 15.08
N PRO A 267 -2.75 -2.61 15.90
CA PRO A 267 -4.08 -2.87 16.42
C PRO A 267 -5.15 -2.94 15.32
N PRO A 268 -6.41 -3.35 15.62
CA PRO A 268 -7.49 -3.34 14.65
C PRO A 268 -7.88 -1.89 14.30
N VAL A 269 -7.19 -1.32 13.30
CA VAL A 269 -7.39 0.04 12.80
C VAL A 269 -8.51 0.16 11.76
N VAL A 270 -9.07 -0.94 11.27
CA VAL A 270 -10.22 -0.90 10.36
C VAL A 270 -11.49 -0.92 11.19
N ARG A 271 -12.44 -0.05 10.83
CA ARG A 271 -13.80 -0.02 11.38
C ARG A 271 -14.78 -0.33 10.26
N ILE A 272 -15.66 -1.30 10.50
CA ILE A 272 -16.72 -1.68 9.56
C ILE A 272 -18.04 -1.52 10.29
N TRP A 273 -19.03 -0.91 9.65
CA TRP A 273 -20.37 -0.82 10.20
C TRP A 273 -21.12 -2.13 9.93
N ASP A 274 -21.42 -2.89 10.98
CA ASP A 274 -22.21 -4.12 10.94
C ASP A 274 -23.17 -4.19 12.13
N ASP A 275 -24.34 -4.79 11.93
CA ASP A 275 -25.36 -5.03 12.97
C ASP A 275 -25.69 -3.82 13.88
N GLY A 276 -25.62 -2.60 13.33
CA GLY A 276 -25.93 -1.36 14.05
C GLY A 276 -24.78 -0.81 14.90
N GLY A 277 -23.54 -1.30 14.73
CA GLY A 277 -22.36 -0.82 15.43
C GLY A 277 -21.09 -0.84 14.57
N TRP A 278 -19.99 -0.32 15.12
CA TRP A 278 -18.68 -0.37 14.49
C TRP A 278 -17.89 -1.59 14.99
N SER A 279 -17.56 -2.53 14.12
CA SER A 279 -16.66 -3.63 14.43
C SER A 279 -15.19 -3.29 14.16
N ALA A 280 -14.33 -3.66 15.12
CA ALA A 280 -12.88 -3.50 15.02
C ALA A 280 -12.25 -4.67 14.23
N ARG A 281 -11.48 -4.36 13.18
CA ARG A 281 -10.75 -5.37 12.39
C ARG A 281 -9.31 -4.94 12.05
N HIS A 282 -8.41 -5.90 11.92
CA HIS A 282 -7.09 -5.63 11.32
C HIS A 282 -7.20 -5.42 9.81
N VAL A 283 -6.20 -4.77 9.21
CA VAL A 283 -6.16 -4.53 7.75
C VAL A 283 -6.23 -5.84 6.96
N ALA A 284 -5.47 -6.87 7.37
CA ALA A 284 -5.50 -8.19 6.74
C ALA A 284 -6.82 -8.94 6.97
N CYS A 285 -7.58 -8.60 8.01
CA CYS A 285 -8.85 -9.24 8.36
C CYS A 285 -10.06 -8.63 7.65
N ARG A 286 -9.87 -7.67 6.75
CA ARG A 286 -10.96 -6.88 6.12
C ARG A 286 -11.87 -7.70 5.19
N LEU A 287 -11.33 -8.66 4.43
CA LEU A 287 -12.08 -9.36 3.37
C LEU A 287 -12.94 -10.50 3.94
N GLU A 288 -14.26 -10.49 3.74
CA GLU A 288 -15.07 -11.70 3.93
C GLU A 288 -14.43 -12.85 3.13
N ALA A 289 -14.19 -13.98 3.81
CA ALA A 289 -13.77 -15.21 3.14
C ALA A 289 -15.02 -15.89 2.58
#